data_AF-A0A8J6T1M3-F1
#
_entry.id   AF-A0A8J6T1M3-F1
#
_cell.length_a   1.000
_cell.length_b   1.000
_cell.length_c   1.000
_cell.angle_alpha   90.00
_cell.angle_beta   90.00
_cell.angle_gamma   90.00
#
_symmetry.space_group_name_H-M   'P 1'
#
loop_
_entity.id
_entity.type
_entity.pdbx_description
1 polymer ?
#
loop_
_entity_poly.entity_id
_entity_poly.type
_entity_poly.pdbx_seq_one_letter_code
_entity_poly.pdbx_strand_id
1 'polypeptide(L)'
;MKHQAVDLAILAKYLLPASIIILIVLYLFFRRLVISYVALKTQVQAAEKAAQMRRIGQPPAKTEPIIVRRTDLYDQLTPQQKIVHKQAEDLAVQKNFREASKLFESINFQRKAIDLLEFNGFIEDAAQILLRMKVPYRAAIIYDRNGQFVRAAECFALDGKHDSAARSFEKAAGADYHFFKNAGQAFLTAGMTDNALEVYGKIL
;
A
#
# COMPACT_ATOMS: atom_id res chain seq x y z
N MET A 1 0.43 1.56 -82.00
CA MET A 1 0.88 2.10 -80.69
C MET A 1 2.22 1.45 -80.36
N LYS A 2 3.34 2.17 -80.54
CA LYS A 2 4.67 1.65 -80.20
C LYS A 2 4.86 1.77 -78.69
N HIS A 3 4.84 0.66 -77.96
CA HIS A 3 5.30 0.65 -76.56
C HIS A 3 6.82 0.80 -76.56
N GLN A 4 7.30 1.95 -76.11
CA GLN A 4 8.71 2.15 -75.79
C GLN A 4 9.07 1.18 -74.65
N ALA A 5 9.94 0.21 -74.94
CA ALA A 5 10.54 -0.63 -73.93
C ALA A 5 11.39 0.28 -73.03
N VAL A 6 10.95 0.48 -71.79
CA VAL A 6 11.71 1.23 -70.79
C VAL A 6 12.97 0.43 -70.49
N ASP A 7 14.12 1.06 -70.69
CA ASP A 7 15.42 0.43 -70.57
C ASP A 7 15.68 0.07 -69.09
N LEU A 8 15.60 -1.22 -68.78
CA LEU A 8 15.61 -1.77 -67.42
C LEU A 8 16.87 -1.35 -66.64
N ALA A 9 17.98 -1.14 -67.37
CA ALA A 9 19.26 -0.70 -66.82
C ALA A 9 19.22 0.73 -66.26
N ILE A 10 18.46 1.63 -66.91
CA ILE A 10 18.30 3.01 -66.45
C ILE A 10 17.43 3.01 -65.19
N LEU A 11 16.36 2.20 -65.17
CA LEU A 11 15.47 2.09 -64.00
C LEU A 11 16.24 1.59 -62.76
N ALA A 12 17.06 0.55 -62.92
CA ALA A 12 17.84 -0.04 -61.83
C ALA A 12 18.86 0.94 -61.20
N LYS A 13 19.46 1.82 -62.02
CA LYS A 13 20.47 2.80 -61.56
C LYS A 13 19.89 3.84 -60.60
N TYR A 14 18.61 4.19 -60.74
CA TYR A 14 17.94 5.17 -59.88
C TYR A 14 17.12 4.52 -58.76
N LEU A 15 16.59 3.30 -58.95
CA LEU A 15 15.80 2.61 -57.93
C LEU A 15 16.63 2.18 -56.72
N LEU A 16 17.85 1.71 -56.94
CA LEU A 16 18.75 1.26 -55.87
C LEU A 16 19.09 2.38 -54.86
N PRO A 17 19.62 3.55 -55.27
CA PRO A 17 19.90 4.63 -54.34
C PRO A 17 18.63 5.19 -53.70
N ALA A 18 17.50 5.25 -54.42
CA ALA A 18 16.23 5.69 -53.85
C ALA A 18 15.75 4.77 -52.72
N SER A 19 15.87 3.44 -52.89
CA SER A 19 15.48 2.47 -51.86
C SER A 19 16.33 2.56 -50.59
N ILE A 20 17.64 2.83 -50.74
CA ILE A 20 18.57 3.04 -49.62
C ILE A 20 18.20 4.30 -48.84
N ILE A 21 17.88 5.40 -49.53
CA ILE A 21 17.46 6.66 -48.89
C ILE A 21 16.15 6.45 -48.10
N ILE A 22 15.19 5.73 -48.68
CA ILE A 22 13.92 5.39 -48.01
C ILE A 22 14.17 4.57 -46.74
N LEU A 23 15.05 3.56 -46.81
CA LEU A 23 15.41 2.74 -45.64
C LEU A 23 16.09 3.56 -44.53
N ILE A 24 16.97 4.50 -44.88
CA ILE A 24 17.63 5.39 -43.93
C ILE A 24 16.59 6.29 -43.24
N VAL A 25 15.65 6.87 -44.00
CA VAL A 25 14.60 7.72 -43.44
C VAL A 25 13.68 6.92 -42.51
N LEU A 26 13.28 5.70 -42.90
CA LEU A 26 12.50 4.79 -42.06
C LEU A 26 13.25 4.46 -40.77
N TYR A 27 14.53 4.11 -40.87
CA TYR A 27 15.36 3.78 -39.71
C TYR A 27 15.46 4.96 -38.72
N LEU A 28 15.68 6.19 -39.22
CA LEU A 28 15.76 7.38 -38.39
C LEU A 28 14.41 7.69 -37.71
N PHE A 29 13.30 7.48 -38.42
CA PHE A 29 11.95 7.65 -37.87
C PHE A 29 11.68 6.64 -36.74
N PHE A 30 11.91 5.35 -36.98
CA PHE A 30 11.72 4.30 -35.96
C PHE A 30 12.64 4.51 -34.76
N ARG A 31 13.91 4.88 -34.99
CA ARG A 31 14.85 5.19 -33.91
C ARG A 31 14.34 6.33 -33.03
N ARG A 32 13.82 7.42 -33.61
CA ARG A 32 13.20 8.51 -32.85
C ARG A 32 11.98 8.06 -32.06
N LEU A 33 11.15 7.20 -32.65
CA LEU A 33 9.93 6.69 -32.02
C LEU A 33 10.26 5.82 -30.79
N VAL A 34 11.27 4.95 -30.90
CA VAL A 34 11.75 4.12 -29.78
C VAL A 34 12.31 4.97 -28.65
N ILE A 35 13.15 5.97 -28.95
CA ILE A 35 13.71 6.88 -27.94
C ILE A 35 12.59 7.64 -27.22
N SER A 36 11.60 8.15 -27.97
CA SER A 36 10.45 8.85 -27.41
C SER A 36 9.60 7.95 -26.52
N TYR A 37 9.36 6.70 -26.92
CA TYR A 37 8.62 5.73 -26.12
C TYR A 37 9.33 5.40 -24.80
N VAL A 38 10.65 5.18 -24.84
CA VAL A 38 11.45 4.93 -23.63
C VAL A 38 11.42 6.13 -22.69
N ALA A 39 11.55 7.36 -23.22
CA ALA A 39 11.46 8.58 -22.42
C ALA A 39 10.08 8.78 -21.78
N LEU A 40 9.00 8.44 -22.48
CA LEU A 40 7.66 8.50 -21.93
C LEU A 40 7.47 7.47 -20.80
N LYS A 41 7.96 6.24 -20.99
CA LYS A 41 7.87 5.19 -19.96
C LYS A 41 8.62 5.56 -18.69
N THR A 42 9.81 6.15 -18.80
CA THR A 42 10.59 6.59 -17.64
C THR A 42 9.93 7.78 -16.93
N GLN A 43 9.31 8.71 -17.67
CA GLN A 43 8.55 9.81 -17.07
C GLN A 43 7.31 9.33 -16.32
N VAL A 44 6.56 8.36 -16.86
CA VAL A 44 5.40 7.78 -16.16
C VAL A 44 5.84 7.08 -14.87
N GLN A 45 6.90 6.27 -14.92
CA GLN A 45 7.42 5.61 -13.72
C GLN A 45 7.97 6.61 -12.68
N ALA A 46 8.64 7.68 -13.13
CA ALA A 46 9.10 8.74 -12.24
C ALA A 46 7.93 9.52 -11.64
N ALA A 47 6.87 9.79 -12.42
CA ALA A 47 5.66 10.44 -11.96
C ALA A 47 4.87 9.57 -10.97
N GLU A 48 4.79 8.25 -11.19
CA GLU A 48 4.18 7.29 -10.28
C GLU A 48 4.96 7.21 -8.96
N LYS A 49 6.29 7.12 -9.01
CA LYS A 49 7.15 7.15 -7.81
C LYS A 49 7.03 8.48 -7.07
N ALA A 50 6.99 9.61 -7.79
CA ALA A 50 6.78 10.92 -7.20
C ALA A 50 5.37 11.06 -6.59
N ALA A 51 4.34 10.49 -7.21
CA ALA A 51 2.98 10.45 -6.67
C ALA A 51 2.87 9.54 -5.44
N GLN A 52 3.56 8.39 -5.43
CA GLN A 52 3.66 7.53 -4.26
C GLN A 52 4.42 8.21 -3.12
N MET A 53 5.56 8.85 -3.39
CA MET A 53 6.30 9.61 -2.38
C MET A 53 5.48 10.81 -1.85
N ARG A 54 4.67 11.46 -2.69
CA ARG A 54 3.71 12.47 -2.24
C ARG A 54 2.62 11.90 -1.35
N ARG A 55 2.13 10.67 -1.59
CA ARG A 55 1.17 10.00 -0.70
C ARG A 55 1.78 9.54 0.62
N ILE A 56 3.06 9.15 0.61
CA ILE A 56 3.80 8.73 1.80
C ILE A 56 4.23 9.94 2.65
N GLY A 57 4.53 11.08 2.00
CA GLY A 57 4.93 12.33 2.66
C GLY A 57 3.79 13.33 2.90
N GLN A 58 2.58 13.08 2.37
CA GLN A 58 1.40 13.81 2.77
C GLN A 58 0.96 13.27 4.14
N PRO A 59 1.01 14.07 5.23
CA PRO A 59 0.18 13.75 6.37
C PRO A 59 -1.25 13.59 5.85
N PRO A 60 -2.04 12.61 6.36
CA PRO A 60 -3.40 12.35 5.88
C PRO A 60 -4.09 13.70 5.72
N ALA A 61 -4.56 13.96 4.48
CA ALA A 61 -5.14 15.24 4.08
C ALA A 61 -5.97 15.76 5.24
N LYS A 62 -5.59 16.92 5.83
CA LYS A 62 -6.19 17.50 7.04
C LYS A 62 -7.69 17.20 7.04
N THR A 63 -8.06 16.07 7.64
CA THR A 63 -9.43 15.80 7.97
C THR A 63 -9.73 16.93 8.91
N GLU A 64 -10.74 17.73 8.55
CA GLU A 64 -11.36 18.68 9.47
C GLU A 64 -11.26 18.09 10.88
N PRO A 65 -10.75 18.86 11.87
CA PRO A 65 -10.48 18.34 13.20
C PRO A 65 -11.68 17.50 13.56
N ILE A 66 -11.49 16.19 13.74
CA ILE A 66 -12.56 15.20 13.81
C ILE A 66 -13.66 15.90 14.60
N ILE A 67 -14.75 16.30 13.93
CA ILE A 67 -15.92 16.77 14.65
C ILE A 67 -16.38 15.47 15.25
N VAL A 68 -15.81 15.17 16.42
CA VAL A 68 -16.03 13.95 17.17
C VAL A 68 -17.53 14.00 17.32
N ARG A 69 -18.24 13.14 16.57
CA ARG A 69 -19.66 12.91 16.82
C ARG A 69 -19.69 12.73 18.32
N ARG A 70 -20.34 13.64 19.04
CA ARG A 70 -20.62 13.44 20.46
C ARG A 70 -21.31 12.10 20.48
N THR A 71 -20.54 11.08 20.80
CA THR A 71 -21.07 9.75 20.96
C THR A 71 -22.00 9.92 22.15
N ASP A 72 -23.18 9.32 22.08
CA ASP A 72 -24.17 9.38 23.15
C ASP A 72 -23.54 9.01 24.53
N LEU A 73 -22.40 8.32 24.48
CA LEU A 73 -21.47 8.02 25.56
C LEU A 73 -20.96 9.25 26.36
N TYR A 74 -20.69 10.41 25.74
CA TYR A 74 -20.22 11.61 26.48
C TYR A 74 -21.30 12.14 27.41
N ASP A 75 -22.55 12.10 26.97
CA ASP A 75 -23.67 12.58 27.77
C ASP A 75 -23.95 11.65 28.97
N GLN A 76 -23.64 10.36 28.81
CA GLN A 76 -23.69 9.34 29.86
C GLN A 76 -22.55 9.43 30.90
N LEU A 77 -21.53 10.26 30.68
CA LEU A 77 -20.40 10.39 31.61
C LEU A 77 -20.81 11.09 32.91
N THR A 78 -20.23 10.65 34.01
CA THR A 78 -20.31 11.37 35.29
C THR A 78 -19.57 12.72 35.20
N PRO A 79 -19.90 13.71 36.06
CA PRO A 79 -19.19 14.98 36.08
C PRO A 79 -17.66 14.83 36.23
N GLN A 80 -17.21 13.87 37.05
CA GLN A 80 -15.80 13.57 37.23
C GLN A 80 -15.16 13.02 35.94
N GLN A 81 -15.84 12.10 35.26
CA GLN A 81 -15.35 11.57 33.98
C GLN A 81 -15.32 12.63 32.87
N LYS A 82 -16.24 13.61 32.88
CA LYS A 82 -16.20 14.75 31.95
C LYS A 82 -14.96 15.62 32.16
N ILE A 83 -14.50 15.78 33.40
CA ILE A 83 -13.23 16.47 33.70
C ILE A 83 -12.06 15.68 33.12
N VAL A 84 -12.01 14.37 33.35
CA VAL A 84 -10.95 13.50 32.80
C VAL A 84 -10.96 13.52 31.26
N HIS A 85 -12.15 13.49 30.66
CA HIS A 85 -12.30 13.59 29.20
C HIS A 85 -11.73 14.91 28.68
N LYS A 86 -12.05 16.04 29.34
CA LYS A 86 -11.50 17.35 28.96
C LYS A 86 -9.97 17.39 29.12
N GLN A 87 -9.44 16.85 30.22
CA GLN A 87 -7.99 16.74 30.42
C GLN A 87 -7.32 15.91 29.31
N ALA A 88 -7.95 14.82 28.88
CA ALA A 88 -7.46 14.01 27.77
C ALA A 88 -7.45 14.80 26.45
N GLU A 89 -8.47 15.63 26.20
CA GLU A 89 -8.51 16.52 25.03
C GLU A 89 -7.42 17.59 25.10
N ASP A 90 -7.21 18.21 26.25
CA ASP A 90 -6.16 19.21 26.46
C ASP A 90 -4.77 18.61 26.20
N LEU A 91 -4.52 17.38 26.67
CA LEU A 91 -3.29 16.64 26.39
C LEU A 91 -3.14 16.28 24.91
N ALA A 92 -4.23 15.90 24.24
CA ALA A 92 -4.21 15.62 22.81
C ALA A 92 -3.86 16.88 21.99
N VAL A 93 -4.37 18.06 22.37
CA VAL A 93 -4.00 19.35 21.77
C VAL A 93 -2.52 19.65 21.98
N GLN A 94 -1.97 19.31 23.16
CA GLN A 94 -0.55 19.42 23.47
C GLN A 94 0.32 18.37 22.76
N LYS A 95 -0.27 17.51 21.91
CA LYS A 95 0.39 16.39 21.22
C LYS A 95 0.93 15.30 22.15
N ASN A 96 0.47 15.25 23.40
CA ASN A 96 0.77 14.16 24.31
C ASN A 96 -0.25 13.02 24.14
N PHE A 97 -0.19 12.37 22.97
CA PHE A 97 -1.21 11.41 22.54
C PHE A 97 -1.26 10.14 23.37
N ARG A 98 -0.11 9.67 23.87
CA ARG A 98 -0.02 8.45 24.69
C ARG A 98 -0.70 8.64 26.04
N GLU A 99 -0.47 9.77 26.70
CA GLU A 99 -1.13 10.08 27.97
C GLU A 99 -2.62 10.38 27.78
N ALA A 100 -2.96 11.15 26.74
CA ALA A 100 -4.36 11.39 26.38
C ALA A 100 -5.12 10.07 26.15
N SER A 101 -4.50 9.13 25.44
CA SER A 101 -5.07 7.80 25.19
C SER A 101 -5.34 7.02 26.48
N LYS A 102 -4.38 7.01 27.42
CA LYS A 102 -4.56 6.38 28.74
C LYS A 102 -5.74 6.98 29.52
N LEU A 103 -5.90 8.30 29.47
CA LEU A 103 -7.05 8.96 30.10
C LEU A 103 -8.37 8.56 29.42
N PHE A 104 -8.41 8.51 28.08
CA PHE A 104 -9.59 7.99 27.37
C PHE A 104 -9.88 6.53 27.71
N GLU A 105 -8.88 5.66 27.80
CA GLU A 105 -9.06 4.27 28.25
C GLU A 105 -9.64 4.22 29.68
N SER A 106 -9.18 5.08 30.59
CA SER A 106 -9.63 5.09 31.99
C SER A 106 -11.12 5.39 32.18
N ILE A 107 -11.73 6.08 31.21
CA ILE A 107 -13.16 6.43 31.20
C ILE A 107 -13.98 5.59 30.20
N ASN A 108 -13.45 4.44 29.75
CA ASN A 108 -14.09 3.56 28.77
C ASN A 108 -14.36 4.21 27.39
N PHE A 109 -13.50 5.13 26.98
CA PHE A 109 -13.48 5.69 25.63
C PHE A 109 -12.43 4.97 24.77
N GLN A 110 -12.40 3.63 24.79
CA GLN A 110 -11.36 2.84 24.12
C GLN A 110 -11.31 3.14 22.61
N ARG A 111 -12.46 3.31 21.96
CA ARG A 111 -12.50 3.66 20.53
C ARG A 111 -11.80 4.99 20.25
N LYS A 112 -12.06 6.02 21.05
CA LYS A 112 -11.42 7.34 20.90
C LYS A 112 -9.92 7.24 21.17
N ALA A 113 -9.52 6.44 22.15
CA ALA A 113 -8.11 6.16 22.47
C ALA A 113 -7.37 5.50 21.29
N ILE A 114 -7.98 4.46 20.68
CA ILE A 114 -7.44 3.76 19.51
C ILE A 114 -7.34 4.71 18.32
N ASP A 115 -8.43 5.40 17.98
CA ASP A 115 -8.49 6.30 16.83
C ASP A 115 -7.46 7.44 16.98
N LEU A 116 -7.29 7.98 18.19
CA LEU A 116 -6.29 9.02 18.50
C LEU A 116 -4.86 8.51 18.25
N LEU A 117 -4.52 7.33 18.78
CA LEU A 117 -3.18 6.76 18.63
C LEU A 117 -2.87 6.40 17.18
N GLU A 118 -3.83 5.73 16.53
CA GLU A 118 -3.71 5.30 15.15
C GLU A 118 -3.49 6.47 14.20
N PHE A 119 -4.32 7.52 14.30
CA PHE A 119 -4.22 8.70 13.44
C PHE A 119 -2.88 9.43 13.59
N ASN A 120 -2.29 9.38 14.78
CA ASN A 120 -1.00 9.99 15.07
C ASN A 120 0.20 9.04 14.89
N GLY A 121 -0.01 7.86 14.28
CA GLY A 121 1.06 6.92 13.93
C GLY A 121 1.56 6.03 15.09
N PHE A 122 0.90 6.06 16.25
CA PHE A 122 1.19 5.16 17.38
C PHE A 122 0.49 3.81 17.18
N ILE A 123 0.83 3.15 16.07
CA ILE A 123 0.19 1.92 15.59
C ILE A 123 0.28 0.80 16.63
N GLU A 124 1.42 0.67 17.30
CA GLU A 124 1.64 -0.37 18.32
C GLU A 124 0.75 -0.20 19.53
N ASP A 125 0.66 1.02 20.04
CA ASP A 125 -0.16 1.31 21.21
C ASP A 125 -1.64 1.08 20.88
N ALA A 126 -2.08 1.53 19.69
CA ALA A 126 -3.45 1.36 19.22
C ALA A 126 -3.82 -0.14 19.09
N ALA A 127 -2.94 -0.94 18.48
CA ALA A 127 -3.14 -2.38 18.35
C ALA A 127 -3.08 -3.10 19.71
N GLN A 128 -2.22 -2.66 20.63
CA GLN A 128 -2.15 -3.25 21.97
C GLN A 128 -3.46 -3.06 22.75
N ILE A 129 -4.12 -1.90 22.62
CA ILE A 129 -5.46 -1.69 23.19
C ILE A 129 -6.44 -2.73 22.64
N LEU A 130 -6.45 -2.94 21.33
CA LEU A 130 -7.33 -3.91 20.67
C LEU A 130 -7.06 -5.36 21.10
N LEU A 131 -5.80 -5.72 21.30
CA LEU A 131 -5.41 -7.04 21.81
C LEU A 131 -5.86 -7.22 23.28
N ARG A 132 -5.74 -6.20 24.13
CA ARG A 132 -6.30 -6.23 25.51
C ARG A 132 -7.82 -6.38 25.51
N MET A 133 -8.49 -5.78 24.53
CA MET A 133 -9.93 -5.94 24.30
C MET A 133 -10.33 -7.30 23.70
N LYS A 134 -9.36 -8.18 23.43
CA LYS A 134 -9.56 -9.49 22.78
C LYS A 134 -10.20 -9.39 21.39
N VAL A 135 -9.83 -8.35 20.62
CA VAL A 135 -10.26 -8.17 19.22
C VAL A 135 -9.04 -8.22 18.28
N PRO A 136 -8.34 -9.37 18.19
CA PRO A 136 -7.09 -9.50 17.43
C PRO A 136 -7.28 -9.24 15.94
N TYR A 137 -8.43 -9.60 15.36
CA TYR A 137 -8.76 -9.26 13.97
C TYR A 137 -8.63 -7.77 13.65
N ARG A 138 -9.16 -6.88 14.52
CA ARG A 138 -9.06 -5.44 14.28
C ARG A 138 -7.62 -4.96 14.42
N ALA A 139 -6.87 -5.49 15.40
CA ALA A 139 -5.44 -5.19 15.55
C ALA A 139 -4.65 -5.59 14.28
N ALA A 140 -4.96 -6.76 13.70
CA ALA A 140 -4.38 -7.24 12.46
C ALA A 140 -4.61 -6.26 11.30
N ILE A 141 -5.84 -5.75 11.14
CA ILE A 141 -6.16 -4.74 10.12
C ILE A 141 -5.34 -3.47 10.35
N ILE A 142 -5.20 -3.02 11.60
CA ILE A 142 -4.40 -1.84 11.92
C ILE A 142 -2.95 -2.04 11.47
N TYR A 143 -2.37 -3.21 11.75
CA TYR A 143 -1.02 -3.53 11.34
C TYR A 143 -0.85 -3.66 9.82
N ASP A 144 -1.76 -4.37 9.14
CA ASP A 144 -1.66 -4.66 7.70
C ASP A 144 -1.67 -3.37 6.87
N ARG A 145 -2.58 -2.44 7.16
CA ARG A 145 -2.66 -1.16 6.42
C ARG A 145 -1.48 -0.22 6.69
N ASN A 146 -0.78 -0.41 7.82
CA ASN A 146 0.40 0.38 8.19
C ASN A 146 1.71 -0.32 7.78
N GLY A 147 1.63 -1.36 6.94
CA GLY A 147 2.80 -2.07 6.40
C GLY A 147 3.50 -3.00 7.38
N GLN A 148 2.94 -3.21 8.57
CA GLN A 148 3.49 -4.12 9.58
C GLN A 148 2.97 -5.54 9.37
N PHE A 149 3.27 -6.11 8.21
CA PHE A 149 2.66 -7.34 7.72
C PHE A 149 2.91 -8.56 8.62
N VAL A 150 4.07 -8.65 9.27
CA VAL A 150 4.39 -9.76 10.18
C VAL A 150 3.47 -9.75 11.40
N ARG A 151 3.32 -8.59 12.07
CA ARG A 151 2.43 -8.45 13.24
C ARG A 151 0.97 -8.62 12.84
N ALA A 152 0.60 -8.15 11.65
CA ALA A 152 -0.74 -8.38 11.11
C ALA A 152 -1.02 -9.88 10.96
N ALA A 153 -0.09 -10.62 10.37
CA ALA A 153 -0.23 -12.06 10.16
C ALA A 153 -0.34 -12.83 11.49
N GLU A 154 0.46 -12.48 12.49
CA GLU A 154 0.37 -13.04 13.83
C GLU A 154 -1.01 -12.77 14.46
N CYS A 155 -1.52 -11.55 14.35
CA CYS A 155 -2.85 -11.20 14.87
C CYS A 155 -3.98 -11.92 14.13
N PHE A 156 -3.90 -12.08 12.81
CA PHE A 156 -4.87 -12.87 12.04
C PHE A 156 -4.82 -14.35 12.43
N ALA A 157 -3.63 -14.91 12.65
CA ALA A 157 -3.47 -16.28 13.10
C ALA A 157 -4.05 -16.50 14.51
N LEU A 158 -3.87 -15.54 15.43
CA LEU A 158 -4.49 -15.54 16.75
C LEU A 158 -6.02 -15.52 16.70
N ASP A 159 -6.61 -14.87 15.70
CA ASP A 159 -8.06 -14.85 15.45
C ASP A 159 -8.56 -16.12 14.72
N GLY A 160 -7.67 -17.02 14.31
CA GLY A 160 -7.99 -18.21 13.51
C GLY A 160 -8.21 -17.93 12.01
N LYS A 161 -7.90 -16.72 11.54
CA LYS A 161 -7.99 -16.32 10.13
C LYS A 161 -6.70 -16.65 9.38
N HIS A 162 -6.42 -17.95 9.25
CA HIS A 162 -5.16 -18.44 8.69
C HIS A 162 -4.95 -18.06 7.22
N ASP A 163 -6.01 -17.90 6.43
CA ASP A 163 -5.97 -17.41 5.06
C ASP A 163 -5.45 -15.96 4.99
N SER A 164 -5.94 -15.10 5.88
CA SER A 164 -5.55 -13.69 5.97
C SER A 164 -4.13 -13.57 6.53
N ALA A 165 -3.78 -14.40 7.52
CA ALA A 165 -2.42 -14.49 8.03
C ALA A 165 -1.41 -14.85 6.93
N ALA A 166 -1.73 -15.84 6.10
CA ALA A 166 -0.89 -16.27 5.00
C ALA A 166 -0.63 -15.14 4.00
N ARG A 167 -1.68 -14.40 3.61
CA ARG A 167 -1.55 -13.25 2.70
C ARG A 167 -0.70 -12.13 3.29
N SER A 168 -0.83 -11.85 4.59
CA SER A 168 0.03 -10.86 5.23
C SER A 168 1.49 -11.35 5.31
N PHE A 169 1.76 -12.61 5.61
CA PHE A 169 3.13 -13.16 5.53
C PHE A 169 3.71 -13.09 4.11
N GLU A 170 2.90 -13.33 3.07
CA GLU A 170 3.35 -13.21 1.68
C GLU A 170 3.73 -11.77 1.33
N LYS A 171 2.97 -10.77 1.80
CA LYS A 171 3.34 -9.36 1.67
C LYS A 171 4.66 -9.04 2.39
N ALA A 172 4.85 -9.59 3.59
CA ALA A 172 6.12 -9.47 4.33
C ALA A 172 7.28 -10.11 3.57
N ALA A 173 7.02 -11.21 2.86
CA ALA A 173 8.02 -11.96 2.12
C ALA A 173 8.61 -11.19 0.93
N GLY A 174 7.88 -10.21 0.40
CA GLY A 174 8.43 -9.28 -0.59
C GLY A 174 9.64 -8.48 -0.10
N ALA A 175 9.80 -8.31 1.22
CA ALA A 175 10.98 -7.70 1.84
C ALA A 175 11.99 -8.73 2.35
N ASP A 176 11.54 -9.89 2.82
CA ASP A 176 12.38 -10.97 3.34
C ASP A 176 11.81 -12.35 3.00
N TYR A 177 12.49 -13.05 2.09
CA TYR A 177 12.08 -14.35 1.55
C TYR A 177 11.81 -15.43 2.61
N HIS A 178 12.36 -15.30 3.83
CA HIS A 178 12.09 -16.23 4.92
C HIS A 178 10.58 -16.35 5.24
N PHE A 179 9.80 -15.27 5.04
CA PHE A 179 8.37 -15.28 5.35
C PHE A 179 7.51 -16.10 4.37
N PHE A 180 8.02 -16.48 3.19
CA PHE A 180 7.29 -17.38 2.30
C PHE A 180 7.03 -18.75 2.96
N LYS A 181 7.95 -19.23 3.80
CA LYS A 181 7.74 -20.47 4.56
C LYS A 181 6.54 -20.36 5.51
N ASN A 182 6.44 -19.24 6.23
CA ASN A 182 5.34 -18.96 7.16
C ASN A 182 4.01 -18.79 6.40
N ALA A 183 4.03 -18.10 5.25
CA ALA A 183 2.86 -17.94 4.40
C ALA A 183 2.34 -19.30 3.88
N GLY A 184 3.24 -20.16 3.37
CA GLY A 184 2.87 -21.51 2.92
C GLY A 184 2.27 -22.35 4.05
N GLN A 185 2.87 -22.30 5.24
CA GLN A 185 2.35 -23.03 6.40
C GLN A 185 0.97 -22.53 6.82
N ALA A 186 0.76 -21.20 6.84
CA ALA A 186 -0.53 -20.62 7.16
C ALA A 186 -1.61 -20.99 6.11
N PHE A 187 -1.27 -21.03 4.82
CA PHE A 187 -2.18 -21.52 3.77
C PHE A 187 -2.55 -23.00 3.96
N LEU A 188 -1.60 -23.86 4.34
CA LEU A 188 -1.90 -25.25 4.67
C LEU A 188 -2.86 -25.38 5.85
N THR A 189 -2.64 -24.61 6.92
CA THR A 189 -3.55 -24.60 8.09
C THR A 189 -4.95 -24.09 7.70
N ALA A 190 -5.04 -23.19 6.72
CA ALA A 190 -6.30 -22.73 6.15
C ALA A 190 -6.95 -23.74 5.18
N GLY A 191 -6.29 -24.87 4.87
CA GLY A 191 -6.75 -25.87 3.89
C GLY A 191 -6.54 -25.47 2.43
N MET A 192 -5.77 -24.41 2.16
CA MET A 192 -5.52 -23.87 0.83
C MET A 192 -4.23 -24.47 0.25
N THR A 193 -4.28 -25.75 -0.13
CA THR A 193 -3.10 -26.51 -0.61
C THR A 193 -2.47 -25.90 -1.85
N ASP A 194 -3.27 -25.42 -2.79
CA ASP A 194 -2.78 -24.88 -4.06
C ASP A 194 -1.97 -23.60 -3.84
N ASN A 195 -2.49 -22.69 -3.00
CA ASN A 195 -1.79 -21.47 -2.58
C ASN A 195 -0.51 -21.80 -1.82
N ALA A 196 -0.52 -22.81 -0.95
CA ALA A 196 0.67 -23.23 -0.23
C ALA A 196 1.76 -23.73 -1.18
N LEU A 197 1.41 -24.56 -2.17
CA LEU A 197 2.34 -25.04 -3.20
C LEU A 197 2.92 -23.90 -4.03
N GLU A 198 2.08 -22.95 -4.45
CA GLU A 198 2.53 -21.76 -5.18
C GLU A 198 3.56 -20.97 -4.36
N VAL A 199 3.26 -20.72 -3.09
CA VAL A 199 4.14 -19.96 -2.19
C VAL A 199 5.44 -20.70 -1.90
N TYR A 200 5.39 -22.01 -1.66
CA TYR A 200 6.61 -22.81 -1.47
C TYR A 200 7.49 -22.85 -2.72
N GLY A 201 6.87 -22.81 -3.92
CA GLY A 201 7.59 -22.69 -5.18
C GLY A 201 8.41 -21.40 -5.30
N LYS A 202 8.03 -20.33 -4.59
CA LYS A 202 8.77 -19.03 -4.57
C LYS A 202 10.02 -19.06 -3.68
N ILE A 203 10.24 -20.12 -2.90
CA ILE A 203 11.40 -20.28 -2.00
C ILE A 203 12.61 -20.88 -2.74
N LEU A 204 12.36 -21.66 -3.80
CA LEU A 204 13.37 -22.34 -4.62
C LEU A 204 13.98 -21.38 -5.64
#